data_AF-A0A3R7U080-F1
#
_entry.id   AF-A0A3R7U080-F1
#
_cell.length_a   1.000
_cell.length_b   1.000
_cell.length_c   1.000
_cell.angle_alpha   90.00
_cell.angle_beta   90.00
_cell.angle_gamma   90.00
#
_symmetry.space_group_name_H-M   'P 1'
#
loop_
_entity.id
_entity.type
_entity.pdbx_description
1 polymer ?
#
loop_
_entity_poly.entity_id
_entity_poly.type
_entity_poly.pdbx_seq_one_letter_code
_entity_poly.pdbx_strand_id
1 'polypeptide(L)' 'MPEALSKSVGLAAQRLERITPILTDPSPSSFGKVSRIIGMTIEAQGLMASLGTVCIIQSVSGTEVEAQVVG' A
#
# COMPACT_ATOMS: atom_id res chain seq x y z
N MET A 1 -26.16 -3.82 41.77
CA MET A 1 -25.81 -2.73 40.85
C MET A 1 -24.89 -3.26 39.74
N PRO A 2 -25.43 -3.90 38.67
CA PRO A 2 -24.62 -4.56 37.62
C PRO A 2 -24.64 -3.83 36.24
N GLU A 3 -24.91 -2.53 36.20
CA GLU A 3 -25.21 -1.80 34.95
C GLU A 3 -23.97 -1.25 34.19
N ALA A 4 -22.76 -1.46 34.70
CA ALA A 4 -21.54 -0.88 34.14
C ALA A 4 -20.87 -1.72 33.03
N LEU A 5 -21.14 -3.04 32.98
CA LEU A 5 -20.46 -3.94 32.03
C LEU A 5 -21.11 -3.97 30.64
N SER A 6 -22.38 -3.51 30.52
CA SER A 6 -23.13 -3.55 29.26
C SER A 6 -22.85 -2.35 28.33
N LYS A 7 -22.33 -1.23 28.86
CA LYS A 7 -22.13 0.02 28.09
C LYS A 7 -20.82 0.01 27.28
N SER A 8 -19.80 -0.68 27.77
CA SER A 8 -18.49 -0.80 27.10
C SER A 8 -18.56 -1.64 25.82
N VAL A 9 -19.36 -2.71 25.81
CA VAL A 9 -19.58 -3.55 24.62
C VAL A 9 -20.30 -2.77 23.52
N GLY A 10 -21.27 -1.92 23.88
CA GLY A 10 -22.02 -1.10 22.93
C GLY A 10 -21.18 -0.01 22.26
N LEU A 11 -20.22 0.60 22.98
CA LEU A 11 -19.37 1.64 22.42
C LEU A 11 -18.39 1.11 21.36
N ALA A 12 -17.78 -0.05 21.60
CA ALA A 12 -16.91 -0.70 20.63
C ALA A 12 -17.69 -1.14 19.38
N ALA A 13 -18.88 -1.72 19.57
CA ALA A 13 -19.77 -2.11 18.47
C ALA A 13 -20.20 -0.91 17.60
N GLN A 14 -20.63 0.20 18.22
CA GLN A 14 -21.01 1.42 17.50
C GLN A 14 -19.85 2.03 16.71
N ARG A 15 -18.62 1.95 17.24
CA ARG A 15 -17.43 2.43 16.51
C ARG A 15 -17.11 1.54 15.33
N LEU A 16 -17.25 0.22 15.48
CA LEU A 16 -17.03 -0.73 14.41
C LEU A 16 -18.06 -0.52 13.29
N GLU A 17 -19.35 -0.40 13.62
CA GLU A 17 -20.42 -0.12 12.64
C GLU A 17 -20.18 1.16 11.82
N ARG A 18 -19.55 2.19 12.40
CA ARG A 18 -19.16 3.40 11.65
C ARG A 18 -17.98 3.19 10.71
N ILE A 19 -17.05 2.29 11.04
CA ILE A 19 -15.80 2.10 10.28
C ILE A 19 -15.98 1.04 9.20
N THR A 20 -16.79 0.00 9.42
CA THR A 20 -17.07 -1.04 8.43
C THR A 20 -17.42 -0.53 7.02
N PRO A 21 -18.29 0.48 6.83
CA PRO A 21 -18.64 0.93 5.47
C PRO A 21 -17.52 1.72 4.76
N ILE A 22 -16.48 2.17 5.48
CA ILE A 22 -15.33 2.86 4.88
C ILE A 22 -14.11 1.94 4.73
N LEU A 23 -14.18 0.70 5.23
CA LEU A 23 -13.18 -0.31 4.96
C LEU A 23 -13.43 -0.86 3.56
N THR A 24 -12.52 -0.55 2.65
CA THR A 24 -12.49 -1.15 1.32
C THR A 24 -11.46 -2.26 1.34
N ASP A 25 -11.76 -3.37 0.67
CA ASP A 25 -10.74 -4.37 0.38
C ASP A 25 -9.56 -3.71 -0.34
N PRO A 26 -8.31 -4.03 0.04
CA PRO A 26 -7.16 -3.50 -0.67
C PRO A 26 -7.23 -4.01 -2.10
N SER A 27 -7.20 -3.09 -3.07
CA SER A 27 -7.09 -3.47 -4.47
C SER A 27 -5.75 -4.17 -4.71
N PRO A 28 -5.71 -5.22 -5.55
CA PRO A 28 -4.45 -5.84 -5.92
C PRO A 28 -3.57 -4.79 -6.60
N SER A 29 -2.39 -4.56 -6.04
CA SER A 29 -1.36 -3.69 -6.62
C SER A 29 -0.39 -4.52 -7.46
N SER A 30 -0.10 -4.02 -8.66
CA SER A 30 0.89 -4.62 -9.55
C SER A 30 2.30 -4.21 -9.09
N PHE A 31 3.21 -5.17 -9.05
CA PHE A 31 4.61 -4.95 -8.71
C PHE A 31 5.52 -5.66 -9.70
N GLY A 32 6.66 -5.04 -9.94
CA GLY A 32 7.76 -5.63 -10.67
C GLY A 32 8.94 -5.93 -9.76
N LYS A 33 9.99 -6.46 -10.36
CA LYS A 33 11.31 -6.62 -9.74
C LYS A 33 12.34 -5.84 -10.52
N VAL A 34 13.30 -5.26 -9.81
CA VAL A 34 14.51 -4.73 -10.43
C VAL A 34 15.34 -5.90 -10.95
N SER A 35 15.65 -5.90 -12.25
CA SER A 35 16.48 -6.94 -12.88
C SER A 35 17.97 -6.57 -12.86
N ARG A 36 18.29 -5.28 -13.06
CA ARG A 36 19.65 -4.74 -13.03
C ARG A 36 19.67 -3.23 -12.89
N ILE A 37 20.81 -2.72 -12.44
CA ILE A 37 21.12 -1.29 -12.40
C ILE A 37 22.26 -1.05 -13.39
N ILE A 38 22.05 -0.15 -14.35
CA ILE A 38 23.05 0.21 -15.37
C ILE A 38 23.30 1.71 -15.28
N GLY A 39 24.38 2.10 -14.60
CA GLY A 39 24.71 3.50 -14.41
C GLY A 39 23.60 4.24 -13.67
N MET A 40 22.92 5.15 -14.37
CA MET A 40 21.81 5.94 -13.82
C MET A 40 20.42 5.37 -14.15
N THR A 41 20.34 4.30 -14.96
CA THR A 41 19.08 3.67 -15.34
C THR A 41 18.88 2.34 -14.64
N ILE A 42 17.61 1.99 -14.40
CA ILE A 42 17.22 0.76 -13.72
C ILE A 42 16.32 -0.01 -14.67
N GLU A 43 16.65 -1.27 -14.94
CA GLU A 43 15.74 -2.17 -15.63
C GLU A 43 14.86 -2.88 -14.62
N ALA A 44 13.56 -2.88 -14.87
CA ALA A 44 12.56 -3.58 -14.08
C ALA A 44 11.69 -4.47 -14.98
N GLN A 45 11.19 -5.57 -14.43
CA GLN A 45 10.35 -6.52 -15.13
C GLN A 45 9.13 -6.90 -14.28
N GLY A 46 8.02 -7.25 -14.93
CA GLY A 46 6.80 -7.68 -14.24
C GLY A 46 5.83 -6.55 -13.88
N LEU A 47 6.15 -5.30 -14.25
CA LEU A 47 5.25 -4.15 -14.14
C LEU A 47 5.05 -3.54 -15.53
N MET A 48 3.79 -3.30 -15.91
CA MET A 48 3.46 -2.52 -17.10
C MET A 48 3.25 -1.07 -16.67
N ALA A 49 4.19 -0.20 -17.02
CA ALA A 49 4.13 1.23 -16.72
C ALA A 49 4.37 2.02 -18.01
N SER A 50 3.67 3.15 -18.15
CA SER A 50 3.80 4.01 -19.32
C SER A 50 5.07 4.83 -19.25
N LEU A 51 5.61 5.22 -20.40
CA LEU A 51 6.72 6.15 -20.47
C LEU A 51 6.35 7.46 -19.78
N GLY A 52 7.25 7.96 -18.93
CA GLY A 52 7.05 9.15 -18.10
C GLY A 52 6.38 8.89 -16.74
N THR A 53 5.83 7.70 -16.49
CA THR A 53 5.30 7.32 -15.17
C THR A 53 6.42 7.34 -14.13
N VAL A 54 6.14 7.89 -12.95
CA VAL A 54 7.02 7.78 -11.79
C VAL A 54 6.67 6.52 -11.02
N CYS A 55 7.63 5.62 -10.88
CA CYS A 55 7.54 4.40 -10.10
C CYS A 55 8.31 4.53 -8.80
N ILE A 56 7.86 3.81 -7.77
CA ILE A 56 8.56 3.70 -6.49
C ILE A 56 9.30 2.38 -6.44
N ILE A 57 10.60 2.44 -6.17
CA ILE A 57 11.46 1.28 -5.96
C ILE A 57 11.69 1.13 -4.46
N GLN A 58 11.28 -0.01 -3.92
CA GLN A 58 11.47 -0.34 -2.51
C GLN A 58 12.74 -1.18 -2.33
N SER A 59 13.65 -0.68 -1.50
CA SER A 59 14.85 -1.40 -1.08
C SER A 59 14.54 -2.36 0.07
N VAL A 60 15.34 -3.41 0.21
CA VAL A 60 15.32 -4.33 1.37
C VAL A 60 15.54 -3.61 2.71
N SER A 61 16.19 -2.43 2.68
CA SER A 61 16.39 -1.56 3.85
C SER A 61 15.15 -0.74 4.22
N GLY A 62 14.06 -0.82 3.45
CA GLY A 62 12.86 0.02 3.62
C GLY A 62 13.01 1.43 3.03
N THR A 63 14.11 1.70 2.32
CA THR A 63 14.29 2.97 1.59
C THR A 63 13.48 2.95 0.31
N GLU A 64 12.82 4.06 -0.01
CA GLU A 64 12.08 4.25 -1.24
C GLU A 64 12.80 5.22 -2.16
N VAL A 65 12.85 4.89 -3.45
CA VAL A 65 13.45 5.73 -4.49
C VAL A 65 12.44 5.94 -5.60
N GLU A 66 12.24 7.20 -5.97
CA GLU A 66 11.44 7.56 -7.13
C GLU A 66 12.27 7.43 -8.41
N ALA A 67 11.71 6.78 -9.42
CA ALA A 67 12.34 6.64 -10.73
C ALA A 67 11.29 6.84 -11.84
N GLN A 68 11.66 7.55 -12.89
CA GLN A 68 10.78 7.74 -14.04
C GLN A 68 11.05 6.67 -15.10
N VAL A 69 9.98 6.12 -15.68
CA VAL A 69 10.06 5.23 -16.82
C VAL A 69 10.51 6.03 -18.05
N VAL A 70 11.70 5.71 -18.57
CA VAL A 70 12.29 6.38 -19.73
C VAL A 70 12.23 5.55 -21.01
N GLY A 71 11.90 4.26 -20.91
CA GLY A 71 11.86 3.29 -22.01
C GLY A 71 11.64 1.87 -21.53
#